data_AF-A0A9D8XAK8-F1
#
_entry.id   AF-A0A9D8XAK8-F1
#
_cell.length_a   1.000
_cell.length_b   1.000
_cell.length_c   1.000
_cell.angle_alpha   90.00
_cell.angle_beta   90.00
_cell.angle_gamma   90.00
#
_symmetry.space_group_name_H-M   'P 1'
#
loop_
_entity.id
_entity.type
_entity.pdbx_description
1 polymer ?
#
loop_
_entity_poly.entity_id
_entity_poly.type
_entity_poly.pdbx_seq_one_letter_code
_entity_poly.pdbx_strand_id
1 'polypeptide(L)'
;MEEVIADKSAEWQQILEQAFSMLHCAKEAEADQALQQLSLLGCIGLKTGMVQEAQACFTELLAVDSAKGSAFCYLVCLKNMLMMASRMRKGELFTEWLLAAEERLSLTLQKVEQQQAMDFIVALTFTVCDRRYAASLPVVGKLARLVIKTTNDTKLLQALFSEWTSLIAQMARRNWREANKFLLAILLKALLKKQDLQLLKLTLLQLNMHLQMYSRWDGFENAFVAYKELQYFYLLLLKRVGKLNLPEDLRKQYLVITLRAIREWIANVARVGMQDDLDIIRQWQELLKEQLSQSVQPWVDVLVQLEINYWHLTKPKTSRKQLEYLADLLEPDVVPIEYRSLLAMLA
;
A
#
# COMPACT_ATOMS: atom_id res chain seq x y z
N MET A 1 18.19 36.49 26.67
CA MET A 1 17.60 35.44 25.81
C MET A 1 17.29 34.21 26.63
N GLU A 2 18.21 33.76 27.48
CA GLU A 2 17.98 32.66 28.44
C GLU A 2 16.89 32.97 29.49
N GLU A 3 16.84 34.19 30.04
CA GLU A 3 15.74 34.59 30.96
C GLU A 3 14.36 34.57 30.29
N VAL A 4 14.25 34.97 29.02
CA VAL A 4 12.97 34.98 28.27
C VAL A 4 12.52 33.55 27.90
N ILE A 5 13.46 32.61 27.78
CA ILE A 5 13.16 31.19 27.55
C ILE A 5 12.74 30.53 28.88
N ALA A 6 13.39 30.89 29.99
CA ALA A 6 13.04 30.41 31.33
C ALA A 6 11.63 30.86 31.77
N ASP A 7 11.28 32.12 31.53
CA ASP A 7 9.96 32.69 31.86
C ASP A 7 8.82 32.00 31.09
N LYS A 8 9.03 31.77 29.78
CA LYS A 8 8.08 31.02 28.96
C LYS A 8 7.95 29.57 29.39
N SER A 9 9.01 28.92 29.83
CA SER A 9 8.95 27.52 30.30
C SER A 9 8.10 27.40 31.58
N ALA A 10 8.17 28.38 32.49
CA ALA A 10 7.34 28.41 33.69
C ALA A 10 5.84 28.61 33.38
N GLU A 11 5.51 29.51 32.45
CA GLU A 11 4.12 29.68 31.97
C GLU A 11 3.57 28.38 31.36
N TRP A 12 4.38 27.68 30.55
CA TRP A 12 4.00 26.40 29.97
C TRP A 12 3.77 25.32 31.02
N GLN A 13 4.62 25.22 32.04
CA GLN A 13 4.44 24.25 33.12
C GLN A 13 3.08 24.43 33.81
N GLN A 14 2.71 25.68 34.13
CA GLN A 14 1.41 25.96 34.76
C GLN A 14 0.23 25.58 33.85
N ILE A 15 0.32 25.86 32.55
CA ILE A 15 -0.72 25.49 31.57
C ILE A 15 -0.84 23.96 31.47
N LEU A 16 0.30 23.25 31.44
CA LEU A 16 0.32 21.79 31.37
C LEU A 16 -0.26 21.15 32.62
N GLU A 17 0.10 21.62 33.81
CA GLU A 17 -0.45 21.12 35.07
C GLU A 17 -1.97 21.27 35.13
N GLN A 18 -2.50 22.41 34.68
CA GLN A 18 -3.94 22.64 34.57
C GLN A 18 -4.58 21.69 33.57
N ALA A 19 -3.99 21.52 32.38
CA ALA A 19 -4.51 20.63 31.35
C ALA A 19 -4.50 19.15 31.79
N PHE A 20 -3.44 18.71 32.46
CA PHE A 20 -3.32 17.34 32.96
C PHE A 20 -4.31 17.11 34.10
N SER A 21 -4.44 18.06 35.02
CA SER A 21 -5.44 18.00 36.09
C SER A 21 -6.87 17.94 35.55
N MET A 22 -7.19 18.77 34.54
CA MET A 22 -8.49 18.70 33.86
C MET A 22 -8.71 17.33 33.22
N LEU A 23 -7.71 16.78 32.53
CA LEU A 23 -7.82 15.46 31.91
C LEU A 23 -8.03 14.36 32.95
N HIS A 24 -7.32 14.37 34.07
CA HIS A 24 -7.43 13.35 35.11
C HIS A 24 -8.74 13.47 35.91
N CYS A 25 -9.25 14.68 36.12
CA CYS A 25 -10.52 14.93 36.80
C CYS A 25 -11.75 14.90 35.90
N ALA A 26 -11.57 14.92 34.57
CA ALA A 26 -12.68 14.96 33.61
C ALA A 26 -13.62 13.75 33.77
N LYS A 27 -14.92 14.04 33.84
CA LYS A 27 -15.99 13.04 33.72
C LYS A 27 -16.10 12.58 32.27
N GLU A 28 -16.80 11.46 32.02
CA GLU A 28 -16.96 10.89 30.67
C GLU A 28 -17.44 11.93 29.63
N ALA A 29 -18.38 12.80 30.01
CA ALA A 29 -18.93 13.83 29.11
C ALA A 29 -17.91 14.92 28.72
N GLU A 30 -16.86 15.13 29.52
CA GLU A 30 -15.85 16.19 29.34
C GLU A 30 -14.50 15.62 28.87
N ALA A 31 -14.34 14.30 28.90
CA ALA A 31 -13.10 13.61 28.56
C ALA A 31 -12.61 13.93 27.14
N ASP A 32 -13.52 13.99 26.16
CA ASP A 32 -13.16 14.32 24.78
C ASP A 32 -12.66 15.76 24.64
N GLN A 33 -13.24 16.70 25.37
CA GLN A 33 -12.80 18.08 25.37
C GLN A 33 -11.41 18.22 26.00
N ALA A 34 -11.17 17.54 27.12
CA ALA A 34 -9.87 17.53 27.77
C ALA A 34 -8.77 16.90 26.88
N LEU A 35 -9.08 15.80 26.20
CA LEU A 35 -8.18 15.18 25.22
C LEU A 35 -7.83 16.13 24.06
N GLN A 36 -8.83 16.82 23.52
CA GLN A 36 -8.62 17.79 22.44
C GLN A 36 -7.76 18.97 22.88
N GLN A 37 -7.97 19.49 24.10
CA GLN A 37 -7.13 20.54 24.67
C GLN A 37 -5.68 20.09 24.82
N LEU A 38 -5.46 18.88 25.35
CA LEU A 38 -4.12 18.30 25.47
C LEU A 38 -3.42 18.18 24.10
N SER A 39 -4.12 17.63 23.10
CA SER A 39 -3.62 17.50 21.73
C SER A 39 -3.30 18.86 21.10
N LEU A 40 -4.15 19.86 21.34
CA LEU A 40 -3.94 21.22 20.86
C LEU A 40 -2.70 21.86 21.50
N LEU A 41 -2.54 21.75 22.82
CA LEU A 41 -1.37 22.24 23.53
C LEU A 41 -0.08 21.58 23.03
N GLY A 42 -0.09 20.25 22.84
CA GLY A 42 1.05 19.55 22.24
C GLY A 42 1.37 20.03 20.83
N CYS A 43 0.35 20.27 20.00
CA CYS A 43 0.52 20.84 18.66
C CYS A 43 1.10 22.27 18.69
N ILE A 44 0.62 23.12 19.61
CA ILE A 44 1.10 24.49 19.79
C ILE A 44 2.54 24.47 20.29
N GLY A 45 2.87 23.62 21.26
CA GLY A 45 4.22 23.46 21.79
C GLY A 45 5.24 23.12 20.70
N LEU A 46 4.90 22.18 19.80
CA LEU A 46 5.73 21.89 18.62
C LEU A 46 5.90 23.10 17.70
N LYS A 47 4.84 23.88 17.49
CA LYS A 47 4.87 25.07 16.62
C LYS A 47 5.69 26.21 17.23
N THR A 48 5.72 26.33 18.56
CA THR A 48 6.47 27.37 19.28
C THR A 48 7.90 26.96 19.63
N GLY A 49 8.29 25.71 19.34
CA GLY A 49 9.63 25.18 19.63
C GLY A 49 9.79 24.57 21.02
N MET A 50 8.72 24.51 21.81
CA MET A 50 8.63 23.89 23.14
C MET A 50 8.46 22.37 23.00
N VAL A 51 9.54 21.69 22.59
CA VAL A 51 9.51 20.26 22.23
C VAL A 51 9.32 19.37 23.46
N GLN A 52 9.88 19.74 24.61
CA GLN A 52 9.78 18.94 25.85
C GLN A 52 8.35 18.96 26.39
N GLU A 53 7.71 20.12 26.32
CA GLU A 53 6.32 20.34 26.70
C GLU A 53 5.38 19.55 25.77
N ALA A 54 5.66 19.56 24.46
CA ALA A 54 4.92 18.75 23.51
C ALA A 54 5.10 17.24 23.74
N GLN A 55 6.31 16.80 24.11
CA GLN A 55 6.60 15.43 24.52
C GLN A 55 5.82 15.04 25.79
N ALA A 56 5.71 15.94 26.77
CA ALA A 56 4.93 15.72 27.98
C ALA A 56 3.45 15.52 27.63
N CYS A 57 2.86 16.39 26.79
CA CYS A 57 1.50 16.22 26.29
C CYS A 57 1.29 14.87 25.59
N PHE A 58 2.26 14.44 24.77
CA PHE A 58 2.16 13.16 24.05
C PHE A 58 2.23 11.97 25.02
N THR A 59 3.10 12.05 26.02
CA THR A 59 3.28 11.01 27.03
C THR A 59 2.02 10.88 27.89
N GLU A 60 1.45 12.00 28.34
CA GLU A 60 0.16 12.01 29.05
C GLU A 60 -0.96 11.45 28.19
N LEU A 61 -1.02 11.82 26.90
CA LEU A 61 -2.01 11.28 25.97
C LEU A 61 -1.91 9.75 25.86
N LEU A 62 -0.68 9.20 25.85
CA LEU A 62 -0.47 7.74 25.85
C LEU A 62 -0.80 7.08 27.20
N ALA A 63 -0.77 7.82 28.31
CA ALA A 63 -1.02 7.29 29.66
C ALA A 63 -2.51 7.30 30.06
N VAL A 64 -3.37 8.06 29.38
CA VAL A 64 -4.81 8.16 29.67
C VAL A 64 -5.46 6.77 29.78
N ASP A 65 -6.46 6.55 30.63
CA ASP A 65 -7.18 5.26 30.60
C ASP A 65 -7.86 5.03 29.23
N SER A 66 -7.78 3.81 28.70
CA SER A 66 -8.46 3.41 27.46
C SER A 66 -9.99 3.54 27.51
N ALA A 67 -10.57 3.64 28.72
CA ALA A 67 -11.99 3.89 28.95
C ALA A 67 -12.34 5.39 28.92
N LYS A 68 -11.35 6.29 28.95
CA LYS A 68 -11.57 7.72 29.09
C LYS A 68 -11.65 8.39 27.72
N GLY A 69 -12.84 8.93 27.42
CA GLY A 69 -13.16 9.56 26.14
C GLY A 69 -13.44 8.55 25.03
N SER A 70 -13.86 9.05 23.88
CA SER A 70 -14.15 8.23 22.71
C SER A 70 -12.87 7.77 22.01
N ALA A 71 -12.88 6.52 21.53
CA ALA A 71 -11.78 5.96 20.74
C ALA A 71 -11.48 6.81 19.49
N PHE A 72 -12.51 7.42 18.90
CA PHE A 72 -12.36 8.32 17.76
C PHE A 72 -11.65 9.61 18.15
N CYS A 73 -12.06 10.27 19.23
CA CYS A 73 -11.40 11.49 19.70
C CYS A 73 -9.91 11.23 20.00
N TYR A 74 -9.61 10.13 20.67
CA TYR A 74 -8.24 9.69 20.92
C TYR A 74 -7.43 9.51 19.62
N LEU A 75 -8.00 8.83 18.62
CA LEU A 75 -7.36 8.63 17.32
C LEU A 75 -7.07 9.97 16.61
N VAL A 76 -8.02 10.91 16.67
CA VAL A 76 -7.86 12.26 16.11
C VAL A 76 -6.75 13.03 16.84
N CYS A 77 -6.71 12.96 18.17
CA CYS A 77 -5.69 13.63 18.98
C CYS A 77 -4.27 13.14 18.65
N LEU A 78 -4.08 11.81 18.57
CA LEU A 78 -2.81 11.22 18.15
C LEU A 78 -2.45 11.61 16.71
N LYS A 79 -3.41 11.53 15.79
CA LYS A 79 -3.20 11.94 14.40
C LYS A 79 -2.68 13.37 14.34
N ASN A 80 -3.32 14.29 15.04
CA ASN A 80 -2.96 15.71 15.01
C ASN A 80 -1.53 15.95 15.49
N MET A 81 -1.13 15.34 16.62
CA MET A 81 0.22 15.49 17.16
C MET A 81 1.28 14.88 16.23
N LEU A 82 1.05 13.67 15.71
CA LEU A 82 1.95 13.04 14.73
C LEU A 82 2.06 13.89 13.45
N MET A 83 0.94 14.35 12.89
CA MET A 83 0.95 15.19 11.70
C MET A 83 1.64 16.54 11.96
N MET A 84 1.51 17.11 13.16
CA MET A 84 2.21 18.33 13.54
C MET A 84 3.72 18.11 13.62
N ALA A 85 4.18 17.01 14.26
CA ALA A 85 5.59 16.66 14.29
C ALA A 85 6.17 16.54 12.87
N SER A 86 5.41 15.92 11.96
CA SER A 86 5.79 15.82 10.55
C SER A 86 5.84 17.19 9.84
N ARG A 87 4.82 18.04 10.04
CA ARG A 87 4.76 19.40 9.48
C ARG A 87 5.93 20.27 9.95
N MET A 88 6.31 20.15 11.22
CA MET A 88 7.46 20.84 11.81
C MET A 88 8.81 20.19 11.48
N ARG A 89 8.81 19.15 10.61
CA ARG A 89 9.99 18.42 10.13
C ARG A 89 10.79 17.76 11.26
N LYS A 90 10.13 17.37 12.35
CA LYS A 90 10.71 16.63 13.48
C LYS A 90 10.61 15.12 13.22
N GLY A 91 11.45 14.63 12.29
CA GLY A 91 11.41 13.25 11.78
C GLY A 91 11.64 12.15 12.83
N GLU A 92 12.63 12.36 13.69
CA GLU A 92 12.98 11.45 14.78
C GLU A 92 11.84 11.36 15.79
N LEU A 93 11.39 12.53 16.27
CA LEU A 93 10.27 12.63 17.21
C LEU A 93 8.99 11.97 16.68
N PHE A 94 8.66 12.19 15.39
CA PHE A 94 7.53 11.50 14.74
C PHE A 94 7.66 9.99 14.82
N THR A 95 8.86 9.47 14.55
CA THR A 95 9.12 8.02 14.53
C THR A 95 9.03 7.44 15.93
N GLU A 96 9.63 8.11 16.92
CA GLU A 96 9.57 7.73 18.34
C GLU A 96 8.13 7.72 18.85
N TRP A 97 7.37 8.77 18.57
CA TRP A 97 5.96 8.88 18.95
C TRP A 97 5.12 7.78 18.33
N LEU A 98 5.31 7.50 17.04
CA LEU A 98 4.58 6.45 16.36
C LEU A 98 4.90 5.06 16.92
N LEU A 99 6.17 4.79 17.26
CA LEU A 99 6.60 3.55 17.89
C LEU A 99 5.99 3.40 19.28
N ALA A 100 6.06 4.44 20.11
CA ALA A 100 5.46 4.44 21.45
C ALA A 100 3.94 4.25 21.41
N ALA A 101 3.28 4.75 20.37
CA ALA A 101 1.83 4.63 20.19
C ALA A 101 1.36 3.32 19.52
N GLU A 102 2.26 2.46 19.02
CA GLU A 102 1.91 1.32 18.15
C GLU A 102 0.82 0.41 18.76
N GLU A 103 1.04 -0.03 20.00
CA GLU A 103 0.13 -0.96 20.69
C GLU A 103 -1.25 -0.34 20.88
N ARG A 104 -1.27 0.90 21.38
CA ARG A 104 -2.51 1.60 21.68
C ARG A 104 -3.28 1.99 20.41
N LEU A 105 -2.57 2.41 19.35
CA LEU A 105 -3.16 2.62 18.02
C LEU A 105 -3.79 1.32 17.49
N SER A 106 -3.13 0.19 17.65
CA SER A 106 -3.64 -1.10 17.19
C SER A 106 -4.96 -1.46 17.88
N LEU A 107 -5.10 -1.18 19.18
CA LEU A 107 -6.34 -1.38 19.92
C LEU A 107 -7.43 -0.38 19.51
N THR A 108 -7.09 0.91 19.42
CA THR A 108 -8.05 1.95 19.05
C THR A 108 -8.59 1.76 17.64
N LEU A 109 -7.75 1.38 16.67
CA LEU A 109 -8.17 1.15 15.28
C LEU A 109 -9.17 -0.01 15.13
N GLN A 110 -9.27 -0.90 16.11
CA GLN A 110 -10.28 -1.97 16.14
C GLN A 110 -11.60 -1.54 16.77
N LYS A 111 -11.60 -0.44 17.54
CA LYS A 111 -12.78 0.08 18.25
C LYS A 111 -13.53 1.17 17.47
N VAL A 112 -12.82 1.92 16.63
CA VAL A 112 -13.41 3.00 15.82
C VAL A 112 -14.17 2.44 14.61
N GLU A 113 -14.99 3.29 13.99
CA GLU A 113 -15.67 2.94 12.75
C GLU A 113 -14.66 2.69 11.62
N GLN A 114 -15.02 1.82 10.66
CA GLN A 114 -14.13 1.42 9.57
C GLN A 114 -13.70 2.62 8.71
N GLN A 115 -14.59 3.58 8.46
CA GLN A 115 -14.25 4.81 7.73
C GLN A 115 -13.16 5.62 8.46
N GLN A 116 -13.31 5.80 9.77
CA GLN A 116 -12.39 6.59 10.59
C GLN A 116 -11.00 5.94 10.65
N ALA A 117 -10.94 4.61 10.76
CA ALA A 117 -9.69 3.85 10.68
C ALA A 117 -9.02 4.00 9.30
N MET A 118 -9.81 3.96 8.22
CA MET A 118 -9.31 4.14 6.86
C MET A 118 -8.72 5.53 6.63
N ASP A 119 -9.43 6.58 7.02
CA ASP A 119 -8.96 7.97 6.89
C ASP A 119 -7.65 8.20 7.64
N PHE A 120 -7.51 7.59 8.84
CA PHE A 120 -6.28 7.63 9.61
C PHE A 120 -5.13 6.93 8.87
N ILE A 121 -5.35 5.72 8.34
CA ILE A 121 -4.33 4.97 7.62
C ILE A 121 -3.93 5.67 6.32
N VAL A 122 -4.85 6.28 5.59
CA VAL A 122 -4.54 7.09 4.38
C VAL A 122 -3.62 8.25 4.75
N ALA A 123 -3.99 9.04 5.76
CA ALA A 123 -3.19 10.19 6.20
C ALA A 123 -1.78 9.78 6.70
N LEU A 124 -1.71 8.69 7.48
CA LEU A 124 -0.47 8.18 8.01
C LEU A 124 0.43 7.64 6.91
N THR A 125 -0.12 6.84 6.00
CA THR A 125 0.61 6.25 4.86
C THR A 125 1.15 7.34 3.94
N PHE A 126 0.34 8.35 3.61
CA PHE A 126 0.79 9.51 2.83
C PHE A 126 1.99 10.20 3.47
N THR A 127 1.94 10.39 4.79
CA THR A 127 3.02 11.05 5.54
C THR A 127 4.30 10.23 5.57
N VAL A 128 4.22 8.93 5.87
CA VAL A 128 5.42 8.10 6.02
C VAL A 128 6.07 7.70 4.70
N CYS A 129 5.35 7.82 3.60
CA CYS A 129 5.92 7.58 2.27
C CYS A 129 6.89 8.69 1.85
N ASP A 130 6.96 9.82 2.56
CA ASP A 130 8.09 10.75 2.43
C ASP A 130 9.38 10.10 2.96
N ARG A 131 10.46 10.19 2.17
CA ARG A 131 11.76 9.54 2.44
C ARG A 131 12.29 9.82 3.85
N ARG A 132 11.92 10.95 4.45
CA ARG A 132 12.31 11.34 5.82
C ARG A 132 11.80 10.39 6.91
N TYR A 133 10.77 9.60 6.64
CA TYR A 133 10.10 8.73 7.62
C TYR A 133 10.21 7.24 7.27
N ALA A 134 11.21 6.85 6.48
CA ALA A 134 11.40 5.45 6.07
C ALA A 134 11.48 4.49 7.28
N ALA A 135 12.03 4.93 8.41
CA ALA A 135 12.10 4.16 9.65
C ALA A 135 10.71 3.83 10.25
N SER A 136 9.69 4.62 9.93
CA SER A 136 8.30 4.42 10.40
C SER A 136 7.51 3.41 9.56
N LEU A 137 8.00 3.06 8.36
CA LEU A 137 7.27 2.18 7.42
C LEU A 137 6.87 0.83 8.05
N PRO A 138 7.72 0.12 8.83
CA PRO A 138 7.34 -1.16 9.41
C PRO A 138 6.11 -1.08 10.33
N VAL A 139 6.03 -0.04 11.16
CA VAL A 139 4.92 0.20 12.10
C VAL A 139 3.64 0.51 11.34
N VAL A 140 3.69 1.48 10.41
CA VAL A 140 2.52 1.81 9.57
C VAL A 140 2.06 0.60 8.78
N GLY A 141 2.99 -0.22 8.30
CA GLY A 141 2.66 -1.45 7.59
C GLY A 141 1.89 -2.45 8.46
N LYS A 142 2.20 -2.56 9.75
CA LYS A 142 1.43 -3.42 10.67
C LYS A 142 0.02 -2.84 10.89
N LEU A 143 -0.09 -1.55 11.17
CA LEU A 143 -1.36 -0.86 11.40
C LEU A 143 -2.28 -0.94 10.16
N ALA A 144 -1.73 -0.67 8.98
CA ALA A 144 -2.49 -0.74 7.74
C ALA A 144 -2.96 -2.17 7.43
N ARG A 145 -2.12 -3.18 7.67
CA ARG A 145 -2.53 -4.59 7.53
C ARG A 145 -3.63 -4.98 8.51
N LEU A 146 -3.60 -4.45 9.74
CA LEU A 146 -4.64 -4.68 10.73
C LEU A 146 -5.98 -4.11 10.23
N VAL A 147 -6.00 -2.83 9.88
CA VAL A 147 -7.20 -2.13 9.38
C VAL A 147 -7.76 -2.81 8.12
N ILE A 148 -6.90 -3.09 7.14
CA ILE A 148 -7.33 -3.82 5.94
C ILE A 148 -7.91 -5.18 6.31
N LYS A 149 -7.28 -5.94 7.23
CA LYS A 149 -7.79 -7.26 7.63
C LYS A 149 -9.19 -7.16 8.25
N THR A 150 -9.45 -6.19 9.12
CA THR A 150 -10.70 -6.04 9.86
C THR A 150 -11.83 -5.38 9.08
N THR A 151 -11.52 -4.61 8.03
CA THR A 151 -12.55 -3.98 7.18
C THR A 151 -13.28 -5.00 6.31
N ASN A 152 -14.61 -5.00 6.40
CA ASN A 152 -15.47 -5.88 5.60
C ASN A 152 -16.19 -5.12 4.47
N ASP A 153 -16.22 -3.79 4.52
CA ASP A 153 -16.79 -2.98 3.45
C ASP A 153 -15.86 -2.92 2.22
N THR A 154 -16.27 -3.60 1.15
CA THR A 154 -15.55 -3.62 -0.13
C THR A 154 -15.42 -2.23 -0.76
N LYS A 155 -16.41 -1.32 -0.59
CA LYS A 155 -16.33 0.04 -1.16
C LYS A 155 -15.25 0.85 -0.46
N LEU A 156 -15.12 0.72 0.85
CA LEU A 156 -14.05 1.36 1.61
C LEU A 156 -12.67 0.84 1.21
N LEU A 157 -12.54 -0.48 1.03
CA LEU A 157 -11.30 -1.09 0.55
C LEU A 157 -10.96 -0.62 -0.87
N GLN A 158 -11.95 -0.51 -1.75
CA GLN A 158 -11.76 0.00 -3.10
C GLN A 158 -11.29 1.46 -3.08
N ALA A 159 -11.89 2.32 -2.24
CA ALA A 159 -11.47 3.72 -2.10
C ALA A 159 -10.02 3.81 -1.59
N LEU A 160 -9.67 3.06 -0.54
CA LEU A 160 -8.30 2.98 -0.03
C LEU A 160 -7.32 2.55 -1.12
N PHE A 161 -7.64 1.48 -1.85
CA PHE A 161 -6.74 0.94 -2.87
C PHE A 161 -6.57 1.90 -4.04
N SER A 162 -7.60 2.67 -4.39
CA SER A 162 -7.52 3.73 -5.39
C SER A 162 -6.59 4.88 -4.97
N GLU A 163 -6.64 5.30 -3.70
CA GLU A 163 -5.70 6.29 -3.16
C GLU A 163 -4.27 5.75 -3.15
N TRP A 164 -4.10 4.48 -2.78
CA TRP A 164 -2.78 3.86 -2.71
C TRP A 164 -2.17 3.58 -4.08
N THR A 165 -2.94 3.19 -5.09
CA THR A 165 -2.42 3.04 -6.46
C THR A 165 -1.93 4.38 -7.01
N SER A 166 -2.65 5.46 -6.71
CA SER A 166 -2.22 6.84 -7.03
C SER A 166 -0.94 7.22 -6.28
N LEU A 167 -0.84 6.89 -4.99
CA LEU A 167 0.35 7.14 -4.18
C LEU A 167 1.57 6.35 -4.69
N ILE A 168 1.38 5.06 -5.04
CA ILE A 168 2.41 4.20 -5.66
C ILE A 168 2.98 4.87 -6.91
N ALA A 169 2.11 5.37 -7.79
CA ALA A 169 2.51 6.06 -9.01
C ALA A 169 3.33 7.33 -8.71
N GLN A 170 2.95 8.10 -7.69
CA GLN A 170 3.72 9.25 -7.26
C GLN A 170 5.11 8.85 -6.71
N MET A 171 5.17 7.78 -5.90
CA MET A 171 6.44 7.29 -5.34
C MET A 171 7.37 6.76 -6.42
N ALA A 172 6.82 6.05 -7.42
CA ALA A 172 7.57 5.58 -8.59
C ALA A 172 8.19 6.76 -9.36
N ARG A 173 7.41 7.80 -9.67
CA ARG A 173 7.89 8.99 -10.41
C ARG A 173 8.95 9.78 -9.67
N ARG A 174 8.88 9.82 -8.33
CA ARG A 174 9.90 10.44 -7.48
C ARG A 174 11.14 9.56 -7.27
N ASN A 175 11.16 8.33 -7.82
CA ASN A 175 12.18 7.31 -7.59
C ASN A 175 12.39 6.99 -6.09
N TRP A 176 11.30 7.04 -5.29
CA TRP A 176 11.32 6.69 -3.87
C TRP A 176 11.08 5.19 -3.71
N ARG A 177 12.11 4.39 -4.04
CA ARG A 177 12.03 2.93 -4.19
C ARG A 177 11.51 2.21 -2.95
N GLU A 178 12.00 2.55 -1.76
CA GLU A 178 11.57 1.90 -0.51
C GLU A 178 10.08 2.11 -0.20
N ALA A 179 9.59 3.35 -0.36
CA ALA A 179 8.18 3.67 -0.15
C ALA A 179 7.28 3.01 -1.21
N ASN A 180 7.70 3.02 -2.47
CA ASN A 180 6.97 2.36 -3.56
C ASN A 180 6.86 0.84 -3.32
N LYS A 181 7.99 0.17 -3.03
CA LYS A 181 8.05 -1.25 -2.69
C LYS A 181 7.18 -1.57 -1.47
N PHE A 182 7.25 -0.75 -0.43
CA PHE A 182 6.41 -0.89 0.77
C PHE A 182 4.91 -0.87 0.43
N LEU A 183 4.45 0.12 -0.34
CA LEU A 183 3.05 0.26 -0.72
C LEU A 183 2.58 -0.91 -1.58
N LEU A 184 3.34 -1.25 -2.63
CA LEU A 184 3.03 -2.39 -3.50
C LEU A 184 2.96 -3.69 -2.69
N ALA A 185 3.92 -3.96 -1.83
CA ALA A 185 3.95 -5.19 -1.04
C ALA A 185 2.72 -5.32 -0.12
N ILE A 186 2.27 -4.24 0.52
CA ILE A 186 1.07 -4.30 1.39
C ILE A 186 -0.20 -4.45 0.56
N LEU A 187 -0.36 -3.65 -0.49
CA LEU A 187 -1.52 -3.67 -1.37
C LEU A 187 -1.73 -5.07 -1.98
N LEU A 188 -0.67 -5.62 -2.58
CA LEU A 188 -0.71 -6.91 -3.26
C LEU A 188 -0.95 -8.06 -2.26
N LYS A 189 -0.30 -8.01 -1.08
CA LYS A 189 -0.56 -8.99 -0.01
C LYS A 189 -1.99 -8.91 0.51
N ALA A 190 -2.57 -7.72 0.58
CA ALA A 190 -3.95 -7.53 0.98
C ALA A 190 -4.93 -8.14 -0.03
N LEU A 191 -4.71 -7.91 -1.34
CA LEU A 191 -5.50 -8.53 -2.40
C LEU A 191 -5.54 -10.06 -2.30
N LEU A 192 -4.39 -10.70 -2.07
CA LEU A 192 -4.32 -12.16 -1.89
C LEU A 192 -5.08 -12.67 -0.66
N LYS A 193 -5.14 -11.86 0.40
CA LYS A 193 -5.81 -12.22 1.65
C LYS A 193 -7.31 -12.00 1.60
N LYS A 194 -7.78 -10.93 0.95
CA LYS A 194 -9.20 -10.60 0.82
C LYS A 194 -9.94 -11.54 -0.13
N GLN A 195 -9.25 -12.08 -1.14
CA GLN A 195 -9.84 -13.01 -2.11
C GLN A 195 -11.06 -12.45 -2.84
N ASP A 196 -11.18 -11.13 -2.91
CA ASP A 196 -12.22 -10.43 -3.65
C ASP A 196 -11.76 -10.22 -5.09
N LEU A 197 -12.41 -10.91 -6.02
CA LEU A 197 -12.06 -10.89 -7.44
C LEU A 197 -12.38 -9.55 -8.11
N GLN A 198 -13.42 -8.84 -7.66
CA GLN A 198 -13.77 -7.53 -8.20
C GLN A 198 -12.74 -6.50 -7.75
N LEU A 199 -12.39 -6.52 -6.46
CA LEU A 199 -11.33 -5.68 -5.91
C LEU A 199 -10.00 -5.94 -6.62
N LEU A 200 -9.62 -7.22 -6.81
CA LEU A 200 -8.44 -7.60 -7.58
C LEU A 200 -8.44 -7.02 -8.99
N LYS A 201 -9.53 -7.23 -9.73
CA LYS A 201 -9.65 -6.74 -11.11
C LYS A 201 -9.50 -5.22 -11.19
N LEU A 202 -10.18 -4.48 -10.32
CA LEU A 202 -10.15 -3.01 -10.32
C LEU A 202 -8.76 -2.47 -9.93
N THR A 203 -8.13 -3.05 -8.91
CA THR A 203 -6.79 -2.61 -8.48
C THR A 203 -5.73 -2.93 -9.53
N LEU A 204 -5.79 -4.10 -10.18
CA LEU A 204 -4.88 -4.43 -11.28
C LEU A 204 -5.03 -3.48 -12.47
N LEU A 205 -6.27 -3.12 -12.82
CA LEU A 205 -6.54 -2.13 -13.87
C LEU A 205 -5.87 -0.79 -13.54
N GLN A 206 -6.03 -0.29 -12.31
CA GLN A 206 -5.42 0.97 -11.86
C GLN A 206 -3.89 0.92 -11.88
N LEU A 207 -3.30 -0.16 -11.34
CA LEU A 207 -1.85 -0.35 -11.34
C LEU A 207 -1.29 -0.40 -12.77
N ASN A 208 -1.96 -1.12 -13.68
CA ASN A 208 -1.53 -1.24 -15.07
C ASN A 208 -1.65 0.07 -15.84
N MET A 209 -2.67 0.89 -15.58
CA MET A 209 -2.75 2.24 -16.14
C MET A 209 -1.55 3.10 -15.71
N HIS A 210 -1.17 3.05 -14.43
CA HIS A 210 0.00 3.80 -13.94
C HIS A 210 1.32 3.25 -14.50
N LEU A 211 1.49 1.93 -14.54
CA LEU A 211 2.66 1.28 -15.10
C LEU A 211 2.82 1.59 -16.60
N GLN A 212 1.73 1.57 -17.37
CA GLN A 212 1.73 1.97 -18.79
C GLN A 212 2.22 3.40 -18.96
N MET A 213 1.69 4.34 -18.16
CA MET A 213 2.10 5.74 -18.24
C MET A 213 3.56 5.93 -17.82
N TYR A 214 4.04 5.17 -16.84
CA TYR A 214 5.44 5.18 -16.45
C TYR A 214 6.35 4.65 -17.57
N SER A 215 5.95 3.54 -18.20
CA SER A 215 6.70 2.93 -19.32
C SER A 215 6.85 3.92 -20.48
N ARG A 216 5.83 4.75 -20.74
CA ARG A 216 5.88 5.81 -21.76
C ARG A 216 6.93 6.87 -21.46
N TRP A 217 7.08 7.25 -20.20
CA TRP A 217 7.84 8.44 -19.81
C TRP A 217 9.29 8.11 -19.48
N ASP A 218 9.49 7.02 -18.75
CA ASP A 218 10.80 6.63 -18.21
C ASP A 218 11.38 5.39 -18.92
N GLY A 219 10.63 4.78 -19.84
CA GLY A 219 11.03 3.57 -20.57
C GLY A 219 10.58 2.26 -19.88
N PHE A 220 10.53 1.18 -20.65
CA PHE A 220 10.00 -0.11 -20.23
C PHE A 220 10.77 -0.74 -19.06
N GLU A 221 12.11 -0.77 -19.14
CA GLU A 221 12.97 -1.35 -18.10
C GLU A 221 12.82 -0.61 -16.76
N ASN A 222 12.80 0.72 -16.78
CA ASN A 222 12.62 1.52 -15.57
C ASN A 222 11.22 1.31 -14.96
N ALA A 223 10.19 1.22 -15.80
CA ALA A 223 8.84 0.84 -15.38
C ALA A 223 8.81 -0.54 -14.71
N PHE A 224 9.49 -1.52 -15.31
CA PHE A 224 9.61 -2.85 -14.77
C PHE A 224 10.25 -2.85 -13.38
N VAL A 225 11.37 -2.13 -13.21
CA VAL A 225 12.05 -1.99 -11.92
C VAL A 225 11.17 -1.30 -10.89
N ALA A 226 10.44 -0.24 -11.27
CA ALA A 226 9.56 0.50 -10.38
C ALA A 226 8.28 -0.25 -9.98
N TYR A 227 7.87 -1.26 -10.74
CA TYR A 227 6.67 -2.08 -10.47
C TYR A 227 7.00 -3.57 -10.33
N LYS A 228 8.23 -3.88 -9.92
CA LYS A 228 8.76 -5.24 -9.82
C LYS A 228 7.86 -6.16 -8.97
N GLU A 229 7.31 -5.64 -7.88
CA GLU A 229 6.40 -6.34 -6.98
C GLU A 229 5.09 -6.77 -7.69
N LEU A 230 4.58 -5.96 -8.62
CA LEU A 230 3.42 -6.31 -9.43
C LEU A 230 3.74 -7.45 -10.41
N GLN A 231 4.94 -7.45 -10.99
CA GLN A 231 5.39 -8.53 -11.87
C GLN A 231 5.46 -9.86 -11.12
N TYR A 232 5.96 -9.83 -9.89
CA TYR A 232 5.99 -10.98 -9.00
C TYR A 232 4.61 -11.40 -8.53
N PHE A 233 3.69 -10.46 -8.40
CA PHE A 233 2.33 -10.74 -8.05
C PHE A 233 1.61 -11.59 -9.10
N TYR A 234 1.86 -11.35 -10.39
CA TYR A 234 1.31 -12.20 -11.45
C TYR A 234 1.75 -13.66 -11.32
N LEU A 235 3.02 -13.90 -10.99
CA LEU A 235 3.52 -15.26 -10.70
C LEU A 235 2.86 -15.87 -9.45
N LEU A 236 2.58 -15.07 -8.42
CA LEU A 236 1.86 -15.53 -7.23
C LEU A 236 0.41 -15.88 -7.54
N LEU A 237 -0.28 -15.10 -8.38
CA LEU A 237 -1.62 -15.41 -8.85
C LEU A 237 -1.61 -16.71 -9.66
N LEU A 238 -0.63 -16.89 -10.54
CA LEU A 238 -0.45 -18.12 -11.30
C LEU A 238 -0.24 -19.34 -10.38
N LYS A 239 0.62 -19.23 -9.36
CA LYS A 239 0.78 -20.31 -8.36
C LYS A 239 -0.49 -20.57 -7.58
N ARG A 240 -1.32 -19.56 -7.35
CA ARG A 240 -2.63 -19.71 -6.71
C ARG A 240 -3.60 -20.48 -7.61
N VAL A 241 -3.59 -20.24 -8.91
CA VAL A 241 -4.36 -21.03 -9.89
C VAL A 241 -3.98 -22.51 -9.84
N GLY A 242 -2.73 -22.87 -9.52
CA GLY A 242 -2.30 -24.27 -9.37
C GLY A 242 -2.77 -24.95 -8.08
N LYS A 243 -3.45 -24.25 -7.16
CA LYS A 243 -3.92 -24.85 -5.92
C LYS A 243 -5.21 -25.64 -6.14
N LEU A 244 -5.07 -26.96 -6.22
CA LEU A 244 -6.18 -27.92 -6.43
C LEU A 244 -7.28 -27.86 -5.36
N ASN A 245 -6.99 -27.32 -4.17
CA ASN A 245 -7.99 -27.15 -3.12
C ASN A 245 -8.94 -25.96 -3.34
N LEU A 246 -8.68 -25.11 -4.35
CA LEU A 246 -9.60 -24.05 -4.76
C LEU A 246 -10.62 -24.60 -5.78
N PRO A 247 -11.89 -24.16 -5.73
CA PRO A 247 -12.87 -24.50 -6.75
C PRO A 247 -12.38 -24.14 -8.16
N GLU A 248 -12.67 -25.00 -9.13
CA GLU A 248 -12.22 -24.83 -10.52
C GLU A 248 -12.64 -23.48 -11.11
N ASP A 249 -13.89 -23.05 -10.88
CA ASP A 249 -14.40 -21.74 -11.32
C ASP A 249 -13.59 -20.58 -10.75
N LEU A 250 -13.13 -20.68 -9.51
CA LEU A 250 -12.33 -19.66 -8.86
C LEU A 250 -10.91 -19.65 -9.44
N ARG A 251 -10.32 -20.83 -9.68
CA ARG A 251 -9.02 -20.97 -10.36
C ARG A 251 -9.07 -20.36 -11.77
N LYS A 252 -10.14 -20.65 -12.53
CA LYS A 252 -10.41 -20.08 -13.85
C LYS A 252 -10.48 -18.55 -13.78
N GLN A 253 -11.23 -17.99 -12.84
CA GLN A 253 -11.36 -16.54 -12.69
C GLN A 253 -10.02 -15.87 -12.35
N TYR A 254 -9.21 -16.44 -11.45
CA TYR A 254 -7.86 -15.94 -11.18
C TYR A 254 -6.98 -15.97 -12.43
N LEU A 255 -7.01 -17.06 -13.19
CA LEU A 255 -6.23 -17.20 -14.43
C LEU A 255 -6.63 -16.12 -15.44
N VAL A 256 -7.93 -15.96 -15.71
CA VAL A 256 -8.45 -14.98 -16.67
C VAL A 256 -8.13 -13.55 -16.25
N ILE A 257 -8.33 -13.20 -14.97
CA ILE A 257 -8.01 -11.85 -14.47
C ILE A 257 -6.52 -11.55 -14.64
N THR A 258 -5.67 -12.52 -14.31
CA THR A 258 -4.20 -12.39 -14.42
C THR A 258 -3.77 -12.18 -15.86
N LEU A 259 -4.12 -13.11 -16.77
CA LEU A 259 -3.70 -13.05 -18.16
C LEU A 259 -4.31 -11.84 -18.89
N ARG A 260 -5.58 -11.51 -18.62
CA ARG A 260 -6.18 -10.29 -19.18
C ARG A 260 -5.44 -9.03 -18.75
N ALA A 261 -5.08 -8.92 -17.47
CA ALA A 261 -4.35 -7.76 -16.97
C ALA A 261 -2.99 -7.61 -17.65
N ILE A 262 -2.24 -8.71 -17.81
CA ILE A 262 -0.95 -8.73 -18.50
C ILE A 262 -1.13 -8.36 -19.97
N ARG A 263 -2.05 -9.03 -20.69
CA ARG A 263 -2.36 -8.76 -22.09
C ARG A 263 -2.68 -7.30 -22.37
N GLU A 264 -3.57 -6.72 -21.57
CA GLU A 264 -4.00 -5.33 -21.71
C GLU A 264 -2.85 -4.37 -21.46
N TRP A 265 -2.02 -4.65 -20.44
CA TRP A 265 -0.81 -3.88 -20.17
C TRP A 265 0.19 -3.94 -21.33
N ILE A 266 0.54 -5.14 -21.80
CA ILE A 266 1.48 -5.35 -22.93
C ILE A 266 1.01 -4.59 -24.17
N ALA A 267 -0.24 -4.81 -24.59
CA ALA A 267 -0.81 -4.17 -25.77
C ALA A 267 -0.85 -2.63 -25.66
N ASN A 268 -1.03 -2.12 -24.44
CA ASN A 268 -1.06 -0.68 -24.21
C ASN A 268 0.35 -0.06 -24.15
N VAL A 269 1.33 -0.75 -23.56
CA VAL A 269 2.73 -0.33 -23.57
C VAL A 269 3.27 -0.32 -24.98
N ALA A 270 3.07 -1.41 -25.74
CA ALA A 270 3.46 -1.52 -27.14
C ALA A 270 2.88 -0.37 -27.98
N ARG A 271 1.57 -0.10 -27.87
CA ARG A 271 0.91 1.00 -28.58
C ARG A 271 1.51 2.36 -28.24
N VAL A 272 1.79 2.60 -26.96
CA VAL A 272 2.28 3.90 -26.50
C VAL A 272 3.77 4.09 -26.79
N GLY A 273 4.55 3.02 -26.77
CA GLY A 273 5.96 2.98 -27.15
C GLY A 273 6.22 2.87 -28.65
N MET A 274 5.16 2.69 -29.46
CA MET A 274 5.26 2.38 -30.89
C MET A 274 6.16 1.15 -31.17
N GLN A 275 6.04 0.13 -30.31
CA GLN A 275 6.76 -1.14 -30.39
C GLN A 275 5.79 -2.26 -30.73
N ASP A 276 6.31 -3.37 -31.25
CA ASP A 276 5.50 -4.57 -31.46
C ASP A 276 5.21 -5.26 -30.13
N ASP A 277 3.97 -5.77 -29.97
CA ASP A 277 3.52 -6.51 -28.79
C ASP A 277 4.49 -7.69 -28.46
N LEU A 278 5.09 -8.29 -29.49
CA LEU A 278 6.04 -9.41 -29.38
C LEU A 278 7.36 -9.02 -28.71
N ASP A 279 7.89 -7.85 -29.03
CA ASP A 279 9.14 -7.35 -28.47
C ASP A 279 8.96 -7.04 -26.98
N ILE A 280 7.80 -6.51 -26.60
CA ILE A 280 7.44 -6.29 -25.19
C ILE A 280 7.40 -7.62 -24.43
N ILE A 281 6.83 -8.68 -25.02
CA ILE A 281 6.79 -10.02 -24.38
C ILE A 281 8.21 -10.55 -24.15
N ARG A 282 9.11 -10.41 -25.14
CA ARG A 282 10.51 -10.85 -25.03
C ARG A 282 11.25 -10.08 -23.94
N GLN A 283 11.22 -8.75 -24.01
CA GLN A 283 11.83 -7.88 -23.00
C GLN A 283 11.30 -8.18 -21.60
N TRP A 284 9.99 -8.41 -21.47
CA TRP A 284 9.37 -8.76 -20.20
C TRP A 284 9.88 -10.09 -19.62
N GLN A 285 9.99 -11.13 -20.45
CA GLN A 285 10.52 -12.43 -20.04
C GLN A 285 11.99 -12.32 -19.60
N GLU A 286 12.81 -11.63 -20.38
CA GLU A 286 14.24 -11.41 -20.08
C GLU A 286 14.40 -10.71 -18.74
N LEU A 287 13.74 -9.56 -18.54
CA LEU A 287 13.76 -8.81 -17.29
C LEU A 287 13.25 -9.63 -16.09
N LEU A 288 12.20 -10.43 -16.28
CA LEU A 288 11.72 -11.33 -15.23
C LEU A 288 12.77 -12.38 -14.85
N LYS A 289 13.41 -13.01 -15.83
CA LYS A 289 14.43 -14.05 -15.60
C LYS A 289 15.68 -13.49 -14.93
N GLU A 290 16.15 -12.34 -15.35
CA GLU A 290 17.32 -11.66 -14.74
C GLU A 290 17.11 -11.33 -13.27
N GLN A 291 15.87 -10.97 -12.90
CA GLN A 291 15.56 -10.49 -11.55
C GLN A 291 15.12 -11.60 -10.59
N LEU A 292 14.85 -12.81 -11.07
CA LEU A 292 14.35 -13.94 -10.28
C LEU A 292 15.42 -15.01 -10.08
N SER A 293 15.34 -15.69 -8.93
CA SER A 293 16.20 -16.84 -8.65
C SER A 293 15.94 -17.98 -9.64
N GLN A 294 16.98 -18.77 -9.94
CA GLN A 294 16.90 -19.91 -10.86
C GLN A 294 15.75 -20.88 -10.54
N SER A 295 15.38 -21.04 -9.26
CA SER A 295 14.26 -21.89 -8.82
C SER A 295 12.87 -21.38 -9.26
N VAL A 296 12.74 -20.11 -9.59
CA VAL A 296 11.47 -19.46 -9.97
C VAL A 296 11.39 -19.21 -11.49
N GLN A 297 12.53 -19.16 -12.18
CA GLN A 297 12.58 -18.94 -13.64
C GLN A 297 11.69 -19.90 -14.45
N PRO A 298 11.53 -21.19 -14.12
CA PRO A 298 10.59 -22.06 -14.85
C PRO A 298 9.14 -21.57 -14.81
N TRP A 299 8.73 -20.90 -13.73
CA TRP A 299 7.39 -20.32 -13.62
C TRP A 299 7.22 -19.07 -14.48
N VAL A 300 8.31 -18.39 -14.84
CA VAL A 300 8.28 -17.30 -15.82
C VAL A 300 7.93 -17.88 -17.19
N ASP A 301 8.54 -18.99 -17.58
CA ASP A 301 8.25 -19.65 -18.85
C ASP A 301 6.81 -20.13 -18.92
N VAL A 302 6.30 -20.75 -17.85
CA VAL A 302 4.86 -21.11 -17.76
C VAL A 302 3.96 -19.89 -17.90
N LEU A 303 4.27 -18.77 -17.23
CA LEU A 303 3.48 -17.55 -17.30
C LEU A 303 3.47 -16.96 -18.71
N VAL A 304 4.64 -16.87 -19.35
CA VAL A 304 4.80 -16.31 -20.70
C VAL A 304 4.09 -17.20 -21.73
N GLN A 305 4.26 -18.52 -21.67
CA GLN A 305 3.56 -19.44 -22.57
C GLN A 305 2.04 -19.38 -22.38
N LEU A 306 1.54 -19.26 -21.15
CA LEU A 306 0.11 -19.08 -20.89
C LEU A 306 -0.41 -17.76 -21.45
N GLU A 307 0.35 -16.68 -21.33
CA GLU A 307 -0.01 -15.37 -21.89
C GLU A 307 -0.07 -15.42 -23.42
N ILE A 308 0.94 -16.00 -24.07
CA ILE A 308 0.98 -16.19 -25.54
C ILE A 308 -0.23 -17.01 -26.01
N ASN A 309 -0.51 -18.12 -25.33
CA ASN A 309 -1.65 -18.99 -25.67
C ASN A 309 -3.01 -18.31 -25.41
N TYR A 310 -3.16 -17.57 -24.30
CA TYR A 310 -4.35 -16.77 -24.04
C TYR A 310 -4.57 -15.70 -25.11
N TRP A 311 -3.48 -15.09 -25.55
CA TRP A 311 -3.50 -14.08 -26.59
C TRP A 311 -3.91 -14.67 -27.95
N HIS A 312 -3.45 -15.88 -28.29
CA HIS A 312 -3.90 -16.63 -29.47
C HIS A 312 -5.42 -16.84 -29.46
N LEU A 313 -5.97 -17.26 -28.33
CA LEU A 313 -7.40 -17.55 -28.19
C LEU A 313 -8.26 -16.28 -28.33
N THR A 314 -7.78 -15.14 -27.81
CA THR A 314 -8.62 -13.94 -27.64
C THR A 314 -8.47 -12.86 -28.71
N LYS A 315 -7.44 -12.88 -29.58
CA LYS A 315 -7.27 -11.88 -30.66
C LYS A 315 -7.84 -12.31 -32.04
N PRO A 316 -8.12 -11.35 -32.94
CA PRO A 316 -8.56 -11.61 -34.32
C PRO A 316 -7.55 -12.43 -35.14
N LYS A 317 -8.05 -13.10 -36.20
CA LYS A 317 -7.25 -14.02 -37.04
C LYS A 317 -5.95 -13.44 -37.61
N THR A 318 -5.89 -12.13 -37.87
CA THR A 318 -4.69 -11.46 -38.41
C THR A 318 -3.52 -11.43 -37.42
N SER A 319 -3.79 -11.21 -36.12
CA SER A 319 -2.76 -11.23 -35.08
C SER A 319 -2.28 -12.65 -34.74
N ARG A 320 -3.05 -13.69 -35.04
CA ARG A 320 -2.64 -15.09 -34.80
C ARG A 320 -1.45 -15.51 -35.67
N LYS A 321 -1.28 -14.91 -36.85
CA LYS A 321 -0.11 -15.16 -37.72
C LYS A 321 1.20 -14.63 -37.14
N GLN A 322 1.13 -13.72 -36.17
CA GLN A 322 2.31 -13.15 -35.51
C GLN A 322 2.93 -14.09 -34.46
N LEU A 323 2.27 -15.20 -34.13
CA LEU A 323 2.75 -16.16 -33.13
C LEU A 323 3.93 -17.01 -33.59
N GLU A 324 4.11 -17.17 -34.90
CA GLU A 324 5.27 -17.85 -35.48
C GLU A 324 6.59 -17.19 -35.01
N TYR A 325 6.56 -15.88 -34.76
CA TYR A 325 7.69 -15.12 -34.24
C TYR A 325 7.94 -15.29 -32.73
N LEU A 326 7.11 -16.07 -32.02
CA LEU A 326 7.30 -16.43 -30.61
C LEU A 326 7.41 -17.95 -30.42
N ALA A 327 7.60 -18.71 -31.50
CA ALA A 327 7.67 -20.18 -31.45
C ALA A 327 8.80 -20.68 -30.53
N ASP A 328 9.93 -19.98 -30.51
CA ASP A 328 11.05 -20.25 -29.59
C ASP A 328 10.68 -20.09 -28.12
N LEU A 329 9.70 -19.25 -27.77
CA LEU A 329 9.22 -19.12 -26.39
C LEU A 329 8.22 -20.20 -25.99
N LEU A 330 7.65 -20.91 -26.98
CA LEU A 330 6.70 -22.00 -26.78
C LEU A 330 7.39 -23.37 -26.70
N GLU A 331 8.68 -23.47 -27.04
CA GLU A 331 9.46 -24.70 -27.00
C GLU A 331 10.62 -24.63 -25.99
N PRO A 332 10.79 -25.61 -25.07
CA PRO A 332 9.89 -26.73 -24.82
C PRO A 332 8.59 -26.26 -24.18
N ASP A 333 7.52 -27.01 -24.39
CA ASP A 333 6.23 -26.75 -23.77
C ASP A 333 6.27 -27.13 -22.28
N VAL A 334 6.25 -26.11 -21.42
CA VAL A 334 6.37 -26.27 -19.96
C VAL A 334 5.04 -26.06 -19.24
N VAL A 335 3.96 -25.74 -19.94
CA VAL A 335 2.67 -25.45 -19.30
C VAL A 335 2.05 -26.73 -18.73
N PRO A 336 1.78 -26.83 -17.42
CA PRO A 336 1.18 -28.02 -16.84
C PRO A 336 -0.25 -28.25 -17.35
N ILE A 337 -0.67 -29.51 -17.45
CA ILE A 337 -1.97 -29.95 -18.00
C ILE A 337 -3.14 -29.21 -17.35
N GLU A 338 -3.10 -29.00 -16.03
CA GLU A 338 -4.15 -28.30 -15.29
C GLU A 338 -4.36 -26.85 -15.73
N TYR A 339 -3.29 -26.15 -16.10
CA TYR A 339 -3.41 -24.77 -16.59
C TYR A 339 -3.95 -24.76 -18.02
N ARG A 340 -3.59 -25.77 -18.83
CA ARG A 340 -4.13 -25.91 -20.19
C ARG A 340 -5.62 -26.20 -20.19
N SER A 341 -6.10 -27.09 -19.31
CA SER A 341 -7.52 -27.39 -19.21
C SER A 341 -8.32 -26.13 -18.84
N LEU A 342 -7.84 -25.36 -17.86
CA LEU A 342 -8.44 -24.07 -17.48
C LEU A 342 -8.44 -23.06 -18.64
N LEU A 343 -7.35 -22.99 -19.42
CA LEU A 343 -7.24 -22.10 -20.56
C LEU A 343 -8.17 -22.52 -21.72
N ALA A 344 -8.29 -23.83 -21.97
CA ALA A 344 -9.16 -24.37 -23.02
C ALA A 344 -10.64 -24.06 -22.77
N MET A 345 -11.07 -23.93 -21.50
CA MET A 345 -12.43 -23.50 -21.13
C MET A 345 -12.73 -22.02 -21.43
N LEU A 346 -11.77 -21.28 -21.99
CA LEU A 346 -11.92 -19.88 -22.42
C LEU A 346 -12.15 -19.74 -23.92
N ALA A 347 -11.87 -20.80 -24.68
CA ALA A 347 -12.22 -20.93 -26.09
C ALA A 347 -13.71 -21.27 -26.21
#